data_AF-A0A7S2B4U1-F1
#
_entry.id   AF-A0A7S2B4U1-F1
#
_cell.length_a   1.000
_cell.length_b   1.000
_cell.length_c   1.000
_cell.angle_alpha   90.00
_cell.angle_beta   90.00
_cell.angle_gamma   90.00
#
_symmetry.space_group_name_H-M   'P 1'
#
loop_
_entity.id
_entity.type
_entity.pdbx_description
1 polymer ?
#
loop_
_entity_poly.entity_id
_entity_poly.type
_entity_poly.pdbx_seq_one_letter_code
_entity_poly.pdbx_strand_id
1 'polypeptide(L)'
;HGFTIIFTIELLLRIFAEGRYFAKVKNRNFWWNLADAVMVASALVGDIVSFWSYSPDLSANLSVVRLVRVLRLVRAIRFIRVLRFFRDLRVMITGVAQSAKSLLWALLLLLLIIYVYAIVIMQVVSDHFETLHQQSAMTTNATARELTKLYGSLWVTVYTLFGSISGGHDWASIVEPLLEIHPLMGGLNMAYIGFSVLCVLNVITGVFVENAFKTSTDDDDKAVLDMLEARRQWIQEIKNLFKIVDERNDGYVDLA
;
A
#
# COMPACT_ATOMS: atom_id res chain seq x y z
N HIS A 1 21.74 2.24 19.70
CA HIS A 1 21.26 3.37 20.51
C HIS A 1 21.60 4.75 19.92
N GLY A 2 22.81 4.99 19.40
CA GLY A 2 23.21 6.30 18.84
C GLY A 2 22.23 6.91 17.82
N PHE A 3 21.75 6.13 16.84
CA PHE A 3 20.74 6.59 15.88
C PHE A 3 19.44 7.07 16.54
N THR A 4 18.91 6.38 17.54
CA THR A 4 17.66 6.78 18.22
C THR A 4 17.84 8.12 18.93
N ILE A 5 19.00 8.36 19.56
CA ILE A 5 19.31 9.62 20.26
C ILE A 5 19.36 10.78 19.27
N ILE A 6 20.09 10.62 18.17
CA ILE A 6 20.18 11.64 17.11
C ILE A 6 18.79 11.98 16.57
N PHE A 7 17.98 10.97 16.26
CA PHE A 7 16.62 11.21 15.75
C PHE A 7 15.68 11.82 16.80
N THR A 8 15.89 11.53 18.08
CA THR A 8 15.12 12.16 19.16
C THR A 8 15.47 13.64 19.24
N ILE A 9 16.75 13.99 19.17
CA ILE A 9 17.21 15.38 19.16
C ILE A 9 16.69 16.11 17.91
N GLU A 10 16.82 15.53 16.72
CA GLU A 10 16.30 16.09 15.46
C GLU A 10 14.79 16.36 15.54
N LEU A 11 14.02 15.41 16.08
CA LEU A 11 12.57 15.55 16.27
C LEU A 11 12.24 16.68 17.25
N LEU A 12 12.94 16.74 18.39
CA LEU A 12 12.74 17.79 19.38
C LEU A 12 13.06 19.17 18.79
N LEU A 13 14.18 19.31 18.07
CA LEU A 13 14.54 20.57 17.40
C LEU A 13 13.46 21.03 16.42
N ARG A 14 12.86 20.12 15.65
CA ARG A 14 11.73 20.47 14.76
C ARG A 14 10.48 20.87 15.53
N ILE A 15 10.15 20.18 16.61
CA ILE A 15 9.03 20.53 17.48
C ILE A 15 9.25 21.92 18.09
N PHE A 16 10.47 22.25 18.51
CA PHE A 16 10.80 23.57 19.04
C PHE A 16 10.75 24.67 17.96
N ALA A 17 11.24 24.40 16.74
CA ALA A 17 11.26 25.36 15.64
C ALA A 17 9.85 25.64 15.09
N GLU A 18 9.01 24.62 14.91
CA GLU A 18 7.66 24.75 14.34
C GLU A 18 6.57 24.97 15.42
N GLY A 19 6.85 24.67 16.69
CA GLY A 19 5.93 24.83 17.81
C GLY A 19 4.58 24.14 17.58
N ARG A 20 3.48 24.86 17.81
CA ARG A 20 2.10 24.34 17.57
C ARG A 20 1.78 24.13 16.09
N TYR A 21 2.61 24.63 15.17
CA TYR A 21 2.45 24.40 13.72
C TYR A 21 2.91 22.99 13.31
N PHE A 22 3.79 22.35 14.10
CA PHE A 22 4.27 20.99 13.89
C PHE A 22 3.11 19.97 13.84
N ALA A 23 2.13 20.12 14.73
CA ALA A 23 0.99 19.23 14.87
C ALA A 23 -0.28 19.71 14.14
N LYS A 24 -0.19 20.79 13.34
CA LYS A 24 -1.34 21.26 12.55
C LYS A 24 -1.43 20.49 11.24
N VAL A 25 -2.62 19.99 10.93
CA VAL A 25 -2.95 19.31 9.66
C VAL A 25 -2.68 20.21 8.44
N LYS A 26 -2.67 21.54 8.61
CA LYS A 26 -2.31 22.51 7.56
C LYS A 26 -0.83 22.47 7.15
N ASN A 27 0.04 21.86 7.94
CA ASN A 27 1.45 21.69 7.58
C ASN A 27 1.59 20.56 6.54
N ARG A 28 2.19 20.86 5.38
CA ARG A 28 2.44 19.88 4.31
C ARG A 28 3.22 18.66 4.80
N ASN A 29 4.06 18.83 5.81
CA ASN A 29 4.88 17.76 6.39
C ASN A 29 4.22 17.06 7.58
N PHE A 30 2.96 17.37 7.92
CA PHE A 30 2.29 16.84 9.11
C PHE A 30 2.33 15.30 9.21
N TRP A 31 2.00 14.60 8.13
CA TRP A 31 2.02 13.13 8.10
C TRP A 31 3.44 12.56 8.29
N TRP A 32 4.44 13.25 7.75
CA TRP A 32 5.85 12.86 7.92
C TRP A 32 6.33 13.14 9.34
N ASN A 33 5.93 14.26 9.92
CA ASN A 33 6.22 14.64 11.29
C ASN A 33 5.56 13.65 12.28
N LEU A 34 4.32 13.24 12.02
CA LEU A 34 3.59 12.25 12.81
C LEU A 34 4.23 10.85 12.71
N ALA A 35 4.52 10.39 11.49
CA ALA A 35 5.25 9.15 11.28
C ALA A 35 6.62 9.21 11.97
N ASP A 36 7.25 10.39 11.93
CA ASP A 36 8.56 10.56 12.54
C ASP A 36 8.51 10.47 14.07
N ALA A 37 7.48 11.07 14.67
CA ALA A 37 7.21 11.01 16.11
C ALA A 37 6.84 9.61 16.60
N VAL A 38 5.94 8.92 15.90
CA VAL A 38 5.53 7.54 16.23
C VAL A 38 6.73 6.59 16.19
N MET A 39 7.60 6.74 15.19
CA MET A 39 8.78 5.90 15.07
C MET A 39 9.79 6.15 16.21
N VAL A 40 10.04 7.41 16.58
CA VAL A 40 10.91 7.73 17.73
C VAL A 40 10.31 7.21 19.02
N ALA A 41 9.00 7.41 19.25
CA ALA A 41 8.30 6.89 20.42
C ALA A 41 8.37 5.36 20.51
N SER A 42 8.09 4.63 19.42
CA SER A 42 8.19 3.17 19.37
C SER A 42 9.61 2.66 19.68
N ALA A 43 10.63 3.41 19.28
CA ALA A 43 12.02 3.06 19.52
C ALA A 43 12.44 3.30 20.96
N LEU A 44 11.99 4.42 21.56
CA LEU A 44 12.19 4.70 22.98
C LEU A 44 11.49 3.65 23.85
N VAL A 45 10.23 3.32 23.54
CA VAL A 45 9.49 2.25 24.24
C VAL A 45 10.24 0.92 24.12
N GLY A 46 10.70 0.56 22.92
CA GLY A 46 11.47 -0.67 22.72
C GLY A 46 12.78 -0.71 23.52
N ASP A 47 13.52 0.39 23.54
CA ASP A 47 14.79 0.50 24.28
C ASP A 47 14.54 0.47 25.80
N ILE A 48 13.51 1.17 26.30
CA ILE A 48 13.07 1.13 27.70
C ILE A 48 12.70 -0.31 28.09
N VAL A 49 11.80 -0.97 27.36
CA VAL A 49 11.38 -2.34 27.70
C VAL A 49 12.55 -3.33 27.65
N SER A 50 13.49 -3.16 26.72
CA SER A 50 14.70 -4.01 26.68
C SER A 50 15.61 -3.81 27.89
N PHE A 51 15.69 -2.59 28.43
CA PHE A 51 16.43 -2.28 29.65
C PHE A 51 15.76 -2.91 30.88
N TRP A 52 14.44 -2.78 31.02
CA TRP A 52 13.68 -3.40 32.13
C TRP A 52 13.70 -4.93 32.07
N SER A 53 13.74 -5.52 30.86
CA SER A 53 13.81 -6.98 30.69
C SER A 53 15.14 -7.60 31.14
N TYR A 54 16.17 -6.80 31.37
CA TYR A 54 17.46 -7.26 31.89
C TYR A 54 17.48 -7.31 33.43
N SER A 55 16.47 -6.75 34.10
CA SER A 55 16.29 -6.87 35.55
C SER A 55 15.67 -8.24 35.90
N PRO A 56 16.28 -9.03 36.80
CA PRO A 56 15.91 -10.44 37.02
C PRO A 56 14.54 -10.64 37.70
N ASP A 57 13.93 -9.60 38.26
CA ASP A 57 12.72 -9.72 39.10
C ASP A 57 11.40 -9.53 38.33
N LEU A 58 11.44 -9.21 37.03
CA LEU A 58 10.22 -9.00 36.26
C LEU A 58 9.94 -10.25 35.41
N SER A 59 8.96 -11.05 35.85
CA SER A 59 8.29 -12.05 35.02
C SER A 59 7.64 -11.33 33.82
N ALA A 60 8.43 -11.13 32.77
CA ALA A 60 7.99 -10.38 31.60
C ALA A 60 6.81 -11.12 30.96
N ASN A 61 5.62 -10.57 31.15
CA ASN A 61 4.39 -11.01 30.51
C ASN A 61 4.68 -11.38 29.05
N LEU A 62 4.39 -12.62 28.64
CA LEU A 62 4.67 -13.13 27.29
C LEU A 62 4.06 -12.22 26.20
N SER A 63 2.97 -11.53 26.51
CA SER A 63 2.32 -10.52 25.68
C SER A 63 3.22 -9.29 25.42
N VAL A 64 3.94 -8.80 26.44
CA VAL A 64 4.87 -7.67 26.32
C VAL A 64 6.08 -8.04 25.46
N VAL A 65 6.63 -9.25 25.64
CA VAL A 65 7.72 -9.76 24.80
C VAL A 65 7.29 -9.86 23.33
N ARG A 66 6.06 -10.32 23.06
CA ARG A 66 5.49 -10.38 21.70
C ARG A 66 5.32 -8.99 21.08
N LEU A 67 4.81 -8.01 21.85
CA LEU A 67 4.69 -6.61 21.41
C LEU A 67 6.06 -6.00 21.08
N VAL A 68 7.08 -6.22 21.91
CA VAL A 68 8.45 -5.75 21.65
C VAL A 68 9.01 -6.33 20.34
N ARG A 69 8.73 -7.60 20.03
CA ARG A 69 9.13 -8.21 18.74
C ARG A 69 8.49 -7.50 17.55
N VAL A 70 7.22 -7.13 17.64
CA VAL A 70 6.53 -6.36 16.59
C VAL A 70 7.10 -4.94 16.48
N LEU A 71 7.40 -4.27 17.59
CA LEU A 71 8.01 -2.94 17.59
C LEU A 71 9.41 -2.92 16.93
N ARG A 72 10.12 -4.05 16.88
CA ARG A 72 11.38 -4.15 16.11
C ARG A 72 11.14 -3.97 14.60
N LEU A 73 9.97 -4.33 14.07
CA LEU A 73 9.63 -4.13 12.64
C LEU A 73 9.50 -2.65 12.30
N VAL A 74 9.10 -1.80 13.25
CA VAL A 74 9.07 -0.33 13.07
C VAL A 74 10.47 0.24 12.81
N ARG A 75 11.54 -0.46 13.21
CA ARG A 75 12.91 -0.07 12.84
C ARG A 75 13.15 -0.18 11.33
N ALA A 76 12.49 -1.11 10.62
CA ALA A 76 12.60 -1.22 9.16
C ALA A 76 11.99 0.00 8.44
N ILE A 77 10.99 0.65 9.04
CA ILE A 77 10.38 1.88 8.52
C ILE A 77 11.40 3.04 8.45
N ARG A 78 12.48 3.00 9.25
CA ARG A 78 13.59 3.99 9.17
C ARG A 78 14.23 4.03 7.77
N PHE A 79 14.29 2.91 7.07
CA PHE A 79 14.84 2.88 5.71
C PHE A 79 13.99 3.72 4.75
N ILE A 80 12.67 3.74 4.91
CA ILE A 80 11.76 4.60 4.11
C ILE A 80 12.11 6.08 4.30
N ARG A 81 12.56 6.50 5.48
CA ARG A 81 13.05 7.87 5.69
C ARG A 81 14.30 8.18 4.88
N VAL A 82 15.22 7.22 4.72
CA VAL A 82 16.43 7.40 3.90
C VAL A 82 16.02 7.65 2.45
N LEU A 83 15.00 6.94 1.98
CA LEU A 83 14.46 7.10 0.63
C LEU A 83 13.88 8.51 0.37
N ARG A 84 13.49 9.25 1.43
CA ARG A 84 12.97 10.63 1.31
C ARG A 84 14.03 11.67 0.93
N PHE A 85 15.29 11.39 1.24
CA PHE A 85 16.40 12.30 0.89
C PHE A 85 16.65 12.31 -0.62
N PHE A 86 16.35 11.20 -1.28
CA PHE A 86 16.43 11.08 -2.73
C PHE A 86 15.14 11.64 -3.33
N ARG A 87 15.23 12.82 -3.94
CA ARG A 87 14.10 13.51 -4.59
C ARG A 87 13.35 12.58 -5.53
N ASP A 88 14.07 11.88 -6.41
CA ASP A 88 13.48 11.02 -7.44
C ASP A 88 12.73 9.84 -6.82
N LEU A 89 13.31 9.23 -5.80
CA LEU A 89 12.69 8.11 -5.10
C LEU A 89 11.45 8.55 -4.29
N ARG A 90 11.49 9.73 -3.69
CA ARG A 90 10.33 10.33 -3.01
C ARG A 90 9.19 10.55 -3.99
N VAL A 91 9.47 11.11 -5.17
CA VAL A 91 8.47 11.35 -6.22
C VAL A 91 7.85 10.04 -6.69
N MET A 92 8.67 9.01 -6.94
CA MET A 92 8.17 7.67 -7.29
C MET A 92 7.25 7.08 -6.21
N ILE A 93 7.66 7.11 -4.93
CA ILE A 93 6.85 6.59 -3.82
C ILE A 93 5.55 7.37 -3.67
N THR A 94 5.57 8.70 -3.82
CA THR A 94 4.33 9.49 -3.77
C THR A 94 3.39 9.17 -4.93
N GLY A 95 3.91 8.90 -6.13
CA GLY A 95 3.09 8.43 -7.26
C GLY A 95 2.47 7.05 -7.03
N VAL A 96 3.24 6.12 -6.45
CA VAL A 96 2.71 4.82 -6.03
C VAL A 96 1.63 4.98 -4.95
N ALA A 97 1.85 5.83 -3.95
CA ALA A 97 0.89 6.06 -2.89
C ALA A 97 -0.41 6.73 -3.39
N GLN A 98 -0.31 7.62 -4.38
CA GLN A 98 -1.49 8.25 -5.01
C GLN A 98 -2.29 7.24 -5.85
N SER A 99 -1.61 6.38 -6.61
CA SER A 99 -2.25 5.32 -7.40
C SER A 99 -2.78 4.14 -6.56
N ALA A 100 -2.30 3.98 -5.32
CA ALA A 100 -2.69 2.90 -4.42
C ALA A 100 -4.20 2.84 -4.17
N LYS A 101 -4.90 3.97 -4.08
CA LYS A 101 -6.36 3.98 -3.88
C LYS A 101 -7.10 3.33 -5.05
N SER A 102 -6.75 3.70 -6.28
CA SER A 102 -7.35 3.16 -7.50
C SER A 102 -7.01 1.69 -7.68
N LEU A 103 -5.75 1.32 -7.42
CA LEU A 103 -5.28 -0.07 -7.40
C LEU A 103 -6.06 -0.92 -6.38
N LEU A 104 -6.29 -0.40 -5.17
CA LEU A 104 -6.99 -1.12 -4.12
C LEU A 104 -8.42 -1.49 -4.55
N TRP A 105 -9.14 -0.57 -5.20
CA TRP A 105 -10.48 -0.88 -5.74
C TRP A 105 -10.44 -1.94 -6.83
N ALA A 106 -9.45 -1.88 -7.72
CA ALA A 106 -9.30 -2.87 -8.78
C ALA A 106 -8.93 -4.27 -8.22
N LEU A 107 -8.09 -4.32 -7.19
CA LEU A 107 -7.75 -5.55 -6.47
C LEU A 107 -8.96 -6.09 -5.68
N LEU A 108 -9.79 -5.24 -5.08
CA LEU A 108 -11.03 -5.66 -4.43
C LEU A 108 -12.01 -6.27 -5.43
N LEU A 109 -12.13 -5.68 -6.63
CA LEU A 109 -12.95 -6.25 -7.70
C LEU A 109 -12.44 -7.62 -8.13
N LEU A 110 -11.12 -7.78 -8.31
CA LEU A 110 -10.50 -9.07 -8.61
C LEU A 110 -10.79 -10.10 -7.49
N LEU A 111 -10.61 -9.72 -6.23
CA LEU A 111 -10.90 -10.58 -5.09
C LEU A 111 -12.38 -10.98 -5.03
N LEU A 112 -13.30 -10.07 -5.38
CA LEU A 112 -14.73 -10.39 -5.46
C LEU A 112 -15.02 -11.43 -6.54
N ILE A 113 -14.42 -11.30 -7.72
CA ILE A 113 -14.58 -12.28 -8.80
C ILE A 113 -14.04 -13.66 -8.37
N ILE A 114 -12.85 -13.69 -7.76
CA ILE A 114 -12.25 -14.92 -7.23
C ILE A 114 -13.15 -15.52 -6.15
N TYR A 115 -13.69 -14.69 -5.24
CA TYR A 115 -14.56 -15.14 -4.16
C TYR A 115 -15.86 -15.77 -4.67
N VAL A 116 -16.53 -15.13 -5.64
CA VAL A 116 -17.75 -15.67 -6.24
C VAL A 116 -17.45 -17.00 -6.94
N TYR A 117 -16.38 -17.07 -7.73
CA TYR A 117 -16.01 -18.31 -8.42
C TYR A 117 -15.56 -19.42 -7.46
N ALA A 118 -14.88 -19.07 -6.37
CA ALA A 118 -14.51 -20.01 -5.30
C ALA A 118 -15.74 -20.68 -4.69
N ILE A 119 -16.80 -19.91 -4.40
CA ILE A 119 -18.05 -20.46 -3.87
C ILE A 119 -18.68 -21.42 -4.86
N VAL A 120 -18.72 -21.08 -6.16
CA VAL A 120 -19.29 -21.95 -7.20
C VAL A 120 -18.57 -23.30 -7.23
N ILE A 121 -17.23 -23.31 -7.26
CA ILE A 121 -16.46 -24.56 -7.26
C ILE A 121 -16.72 -25.35 -5.97
N MET A 122 -16.67 -24.68 -4.81
CA MET A 122 -16.87 -25.35 -3.53
C MET A 122 -18.27 -25.98 -3.41
N GLN A 123 -19.30 -25.34 -3.95
CA GLN A 123 -20.65 -25.91 -4.00
C GLN A 123 -20.68 -27.18 -4.85
N VAL A 124 -20.15 -27.12 -6.08
CA VAL A 124 -20.10 -28.31 -6.97
C VAL A 124 -19.30 -29.45 -6.35
N VAL A 125 -18.17 -29.15 -5.70
CA VAL A 125 -17.34 -30.15 -5.02
C VAL A 125 -18.06 -30.74 -3.81
N SER A 126 -18.78 -29.92 -3.03
CA SER A 126 -19.54 -30.38 -1.87
C SER A 126 -20.71 -31.27 -2.29
N ASP A 127 -21.48 -30.86 -3.30
CA ASP A 127 -22.60 -31.64 -3.85
C ASP A 127 -22.13 -33.00 -4.41
N HIS A 128 -20.95 -33.02 -5.03
CA HIS A 128 -20.32 -34.25 -5.49
C HIS A 128 -20.00 -35.20 -4.32
N PHE A 129 -19.38 -34.68 -3.25
CA PHE A 129 -19.09 -35.49 -2.07
C PHE A 129 -20.36 -36.03 -1.38
N GLU A 130 -21.43 -35.23 -1.30
CA GLU A 130 -22.71 -35.69 -0.75
C GLU A 130 -23.31 -36.82 -1.58
N THR A 131 -23.29 -36.69 -2.91
CA THR A 131 -23.82 -37.71 -3.83
C THR A 131 -23.05 -39.03 -3.70
N LEU A 132 -21.73 -38.97 -3.60
CA LEU A 132 -20.88 -40.14 -3.43
C LEU A 132 -21.12 -40.85 -2.10
N HIS A 133 -21.30 -40.07 -1.02
CA HIS A 133 -21.60 -40.62 0.29
C HIS A 133 -22.92 -41.38 0.29
N GLN A 134 -23.95 -40.86 -0.38
CA GLN A 134 -25.25 -41.53 -0.53
C GLN A 134 -25.16 -42.81 -1.37
N GLN A 135 -24.36 -42.81 -2.43
CA GLN A 135 -24.26 -43.95 -3.35
C GLN A 135 -23.33 -45.06 -2.85
N SER A 136 -22.65 -44.89 -1.70
CA SER A 136 -21.56 -45.78 -1.25
C SER A 136 -20.51 -46.04 -2.35
N ALA A 137 -20.39 -45.10 -3.30
CA ALA A 137 -19.49 -45.22 -4.43
C ALA A 137 -18.08 -44.85 -3.95
N MET A 138 -17.14 -45.79 -4.05
CA MET A 138 -15.73 -45.44 -3.88
C MET A 138 -15.30 -44.61 -5.09
N THR A 139 -15.28 -43.29 -4.97
CA THR A 139 -14.35 -42.49 -5.78
C THR A 139 -12.94 -43.00 -5.55
N THR A 140 -12.11 -42.95 -6.59
CA THR A 140 -10.67 -43.14 -6.46
C THR A 140 -10.18 -42.25 -5.32
N ASN A 141 -9.63 -42.84 -4.25
CA ASN A 141 -9.15 -42.10 -3.07
C ASN A 141 -8.19 -40.95 -3.42
N ALA A 142 -7.59 -40.98 -4.61
CA ALA A 142 -6.76 -39.92 -5.17
C ALA A 142 -7.55 -38.65 -5.51
N THR A 143 -8.62 -38.72 -6.33
CA THR A 143 -9.39 -37.54 -6.79
C THR A 143 -10.02 -36.80 -5.62
N ALA A 144 -10.66 -37.52 -4.69
CA ALA A 144 -11.24 -36.94 -3.48
C ALA A 144 -10.20 -36.19 -2.63
N ARG A 145 -8.98 -36.72 -2.54
CA ARG A 145 -7.88 -36.10 -1.79
C ARG A 145 -7.37 -34.84 -2.50
N GLU A 146 -7.25 -34.84 -3.82
CA GLU A 146 -6.85 -33.66 -4.59
C GLU A 146 -7.91 -32.55 -4.52
N LEU A 147 -9.19 -32.89 -4.68
CA LEU A 147 -10.30 -31.95 -4.49
C LEU A 147 -10.31 -31.34 -3.09
N THR A 148 -10.06 -32.13 -2.05
CA THR A 148 -9.99 -31.62 -0.67
C THR A 148 -8.78 -30.70 -0.46
N LYS A 149 -7.63 -31.00 -1.06
CA LYS A 149 -6.43 -30.15 -0.97
C LYS A 149 -6.63 -28.81 -1.68
N LEU A 150 -7.26 -28.81 -2.84
CA LEU A 150 -7.43 -27.61 -3.68
C LEU A 150 -8.65 -26.78 -3.27
N TYR A 151 -9.74 -27.44 -2.84
CA TYR A 151 -11.07 -26.85 -2.66
C TYR A 151 -11.69 -27.12 -1.28
N GLY A 152 -10.96 -27.68 -0.33
CA GLY A 152 -11.50 -28.07 0.98
C GLY A 152 -11.88 -26.93 1.92
N SER A 153 -11.43 -25.70 1.63
CA SER A 153 -11.89 -24.50 2.34
C SER A 153 -11.91 -23.28 1.43
N LEU A 154 -12.70 -22.27 1.81
CA LEU A 154 -12.82 -21.04 1.04
C LEU A 154 -11.48 -20.33 0.84
N TRP A 155 -10.70 -20.17 1.90
CA TRP A 155 -9.39 -19.50 1.83
C TRP A 155 -8.40 -20.26 0.96
N VAL A 156 -8.39 -21.59 1.05
CA VAL A 156 -7.54 -22.43 0.20
C VAL A 156 -7.98 -22.34 -1.25
N THR A 157 -9.29 -22.36 -1.53
CA THR A 157 -9.82 -22.21 -2.89
C THR A 157 -9.46 -20.85 -3.49
N VAL A 158 -9.66 -19.76 -2.72
CA VAL A 158 -9.28 -18.40 -3.13
C VAL A 158 -7.76 -18.32 -3.41
N TYR A 159 -6.94 -18.93 -2.55
CA TYR A 159 -5.49 -19.00 -2.75
C TYR A 159 -5.10 -19.78 -4.01
N THR A 160 -5.71 -20.95 -4.24
CA THR A 160 -5.50 -21.78 -5.43
C THR A 160 -5.90 -21.04 -6.71
N LEU A 161 -7.08 -20.41 -6.72
CA LEU A 161 -7.60 -19.64 -7.86
C LEU A 161 -6.78 -18.38 -8.14
N PHE A 162 -6.33 -17.67 -7.10
CA PHE A 162 -5.38 -16.57 -7.27
C PHE A 162 -4.05 -17.07 -7.86
N GLY A 163 -3.54 -18.20 -7.34
CA GLY A 163 -2.34 -18.85 -7.86
C GLY A 163 -2.44 -19.24 -9.34
N SER A 164 -3.62 -19.68 -9.79
CA SER A 164 -3.85 -20.06 -11.20
C SER A 164 -3.71 -18.90 -12.18
N ILE A 165 -4.05 -17.67 -11.76
CA ILE A 165 -3.98 -16.47 -12.63
C ILE A 165 -2.67 -15.71 -12.45
N SER A 166 -1.96 -15.91 -11.33
CA SER A 166 -0.69 -15.25 -11.02
C SER A 166 0.55 -16.06 -11.40
N GLY A 167 0.38 -17.26 -11.98
CA GLY A 167 1.47 -18.17 -12.32
C GLY A 167 2.05 -18.98 -11.16
N GLY A 168 1.31 -19.08 -10.04
CA GLY A 168 1.69 -19.89 -8.87
C GLY A 168 1.30 -21.37 -8.98
N HIS A 169 0.28 -21.70 -9.77
CA HIS A 169 -0.13 -23.07 -10.09
C HIS A 169 -0.40 -23.20 -11.59
N ASP A 170 -0.11 -24.37 -12.15
CA ASP A 170 -0.58 -24.70 -13.49
C ASP A 170 -2.10 -24.81 -13.49
N TRP A 171 -2.75 -24.07 -14.38
CA TRP A 171 -4.21 -24.00 -14.42
C TRP A 171 -4.86 -25.33 -14.81
N ALA A 172 -4.15 -26.17 -15.58
CA ALA A 172 -4.64 -27.49 -15.99
C ALA A 172 -4.71 -28.43 -14.78
N SER A 173 -3.66 -28.45 -13.93
CA SER A 173 -3.64 -29.25 -12.70
C SER A 173 -4.80 -28.94 -11.72
N ILE A 174 -5.32 -27.72 -11.77
CA ILE A 174 -6.44 -27.26 -10.93
C ILE A 174 -7.79 -27.76 -11.50
N VAL A 175 -7.93 -27.82 -12.83
CA VAL A 175 -9.19 -28.19 -13.49
C VAL A 175 -9.34 -29.71 -13.67
N GLU A 176 -8.25 -30.45 -13.79
CA GLU A 176 -8.26 -31.90 -14.02
C GLU A 176 -9.17 -32.66 -13.02
N PRO A 177 -9.07 -32.45 -11.69
CA PRO A 177 -9.96 -33.12 -10.73
C PRO A 177 -11.43 -32.67 -10.85
N LEU A 178 -11.70 -31.45 -11.36
CA LEU A 178 -13.05 -30.93 -11.56
C LEU A 178 -13.72 -31.52 -12.81
N LEU A 179 -12.93 -31.91 -13.82
CA LEU A 179 -13.44 -32.55 -15.03
C LEU A 179 -14.01 -33.95 -14.75
N GLU A 180 -13.49 -34.64 -13.73
CA GLU A 180 -14.03 -35.93 -13.25
C GLU A 180 -15.43 -35.78 -12.64
N ILE A 181 -15.77 -34.59 -12.13
CA ILE A 181 -17.11 -34.28 -11.60
C ILE A 181 -18.06 -33.94 -12.75
N HIS A 182 -17.72 -32.91 -13.54
CA HIS A 182 -18.56 -32.46 -14.64
C HIS A 182 -17.74 -31.71 -15.72
N PRO A 183 -17.84 -32.08 -17.01
CA PRO A 183 -17.05 -31.46 -18.09
C PRO A 183 -17.21 -29.94 -18.23
N LEU A 184 -18.39 -29.39 -17.87
CA LEU A 184 -18.65 -27.94 -17.88
C LEU A 184 -17.68 -27.14 -17.00
N MET A 185 -17.13 -27.75 -15.95
CA MET A 185 -16.15 -27.09 -15.06
C MET A 185 -14.88 -26.69 -15.83
N GLY A 186 -14.53 -27.43 -16.89
CA GLY A 186 -13.46 -27.05 -17.81
C GLY A 186 -13.74 -25.71 -18.49
N GLY A 187 -14.92 -25.59 -19.10
CA GLY A 187 -15.33 -24.37 -19.79
C GLY A 187 -15.45 -23.17 -18.83
N LEU A 188 -16.02 -23.38 -17.64
CA LEU A 188 -16.13 -22.34 -16.61
C LEU A 188 -14.75 -21.88 -16.11
N ASN A 189 -13.80 -22.79 -15.93
CA ASN A 189 -12.44 -22.43 -15.49
C ASN A 189 -11.68 -21.67 -16.58
N MET A 190 -11.79 -22.10 -17.84
CA MET A 190 -11.22 -21.36 -18.97
C MET A 190 -11.80 -19.95 -19.08
N ALA A 191 -13.11 -19.80 -18.90
CA ALA A 191 -13.76 -18.49 -18.90
C ALA A 191 -13.29 -17.61 -17.73
N TYR A 192 -13.16 -18.18 -16.52
CA TYR A 192 -12.62 -17.48 -15.35
C TYR A 192 -11.18 -17.00 -15.58
N ILE A 193 -10.30 -17.87 -16.07
CA ILE A 193 -8.88 -17.54 -16.34
C ILE A 193 -8.80 -16.50 -17.46
N GLY A 194 -9.49 -16.73 -18.58
CA GLY A 194 -9.51 -15.82 -19.71
C GLY A 194 -9.99 -14.43 -19.32
N PHE A 195 -11.10 -14.35 -18.58
CA PHE A 195 -11.62 -13.08 -18.07
C PHE A 195 -10.65 -12.42 -17.07
N SER A 196 -10.11 -13.16 -16.10
CA SER A 196 -9.23 -12.61 -15.07
C SER A 196 -7.90 -12.12 -15.65
N VAL A 197 -7.30 -12.88 -16.57
CA VAL A 197 -5.99 -12.56 -17.15
C VAL A 197 -6.11 -11.53 -18.27
N LEU A 198 -7.03 -11.72 -19.23
CA LEU A 198 -7.14 -10.84 -20.40
C LEU A 198 -7.89 -9.54 -20.11
N CYS A 199 -8.87 -9.56 -19.21
CA CYS A 199 -9.65 -8.38 -18.86
C CYS A 199 -9.13 -7.76 -17.55
N VAL A 200 -9.24 -8.47 -16.43
CA VAL A 200 -9.06 -7.84 -15.11
C VAL A 200 -7.60 -7.41 -14.87
N LEU A 201 -6.62 -8.29 -15.09
CA LEU A 201 -5.20 -7.94 -14.91
C LEU A 201 -4.74 -6.85 -15.89
N ASN A 202 -5.25 -6.85 -17.12
CA ASN A 202 -4.96 -5.80 -18.10
C ASN A 202 -5.61 -4.47 -17.71
N VAL A 203 -6.83 -4.48 -17.16
CA VAL A 203 -7.48 -3.28 -16.62
C VAL A 203 -6.71 -2.74 -15.41
N ILE A 204 -6.26 -3.59 -14.50
CA ILE A 204 -5.43 -3.19 -13.35
C ILE A 204 -4.13 -2.53 -13.84
N THR A 205 -3.46 -3.16 -14.80
CA THR A 205 -2.24 -2.60 -15.41
C THR A 205 -2.53 -1.27 -16.10
N GLY A 206 -3.64 -1.16 -16.85
CA GLY A 206 -4.07 0.07 -17.50
C GLY A 206 -4.33 1.22 -16.52
N VAL A 207 -5.09 0.95 -15.45
CA VAL A 207 -5.37 1.92 -14.38
C VAL A 207 -4.09 2.33 -13.66
N PHE A 208 -3.16 1.40 -13.43
CA PHE A 208 -1.88 1.73 -12.83
C PHE A 208 -1.06 2.66 -13.71
N VAL A 209 -0.93 2.34 -15.00
CA VAL A 209 -0.19 3.14 -15.98
C VAL A 209 -0.84 4.53 -16.11
N GLU A 210 -2.16 4.61 -16.24
CA GLU A 210 -2.89 5.88 -16.32
C GLU A 210 -2.65 6.76 -15.09
N ASN A 211 -2.70 6.19 -13.88
CA ASN A 211 -2.44 6.96 -12.66
C ASN A 211 -0.96 7.38 -12.53
N ALA A 212 -0.02 6.56 -13.00
CA ALA A 212 1.39 6.93 -13.05
C ALA A 212 1.62 8.13 -13.98
N PHE A 213 1.01 8.13 -15.17
CA PHE A 213 1.06 9.27 -16.10
C PHE A 213 0.36 10.51 -15.54
N LYS A 214 -0.82 10.37 -14.92
CA LYS A 214 -1.51 11.50 -14.27
C LYS A 214 -0.65 12.17 -13.20
N THR A 215 0.09 11.39 -12.42
CA THR A 215 0.99 11.94 -11.38
C THR A 215 2.07 12.83 -12.00
N SER A 216 2.67 12.41 -13.13
CA SER A 216 3.69 13.25 -13.81
C SER A 216 3.10 14.54 -14.38
N THR A 217 1.90 14.48 -14.98
CA THR A 217 1.25 15.67 -15.54
C THR A 217 0.79 16.64 -14.44
N ASP A 218 0.24 16.13 -13.35
CA ASP A 218 -0.14 16.93 -12.18
C ASP A 218 1.08 17.66 -11.55
N ASP A 219 2.24 17.02 -11.55
CA ASP A 219 3.49 17.63 -11.05
C ASP A 219 4.00 18.73 -11.99
N ASP A 220 3.89 18.54 -13.31
CA ASP A 220 4.19 19.57 -14.31
C ASP A 220 3.24 20.78 -14.20
N ASP A 221 1.93 20.54 -14.09
CA ASP A 221 0.93 21.59 -13.92
C ASP A 221 1.13 22.39 -12.62
N LYS A 222 1.44 21.71 -11.52
CA LYS A 222 1.80 22.36 -10.24
C LYS A 222 3.06 23.19 -10.38
N ALA A 223 4.09 22.69 -11.08
CA ALA A 223 5.31 23.44 -11.30
C ALA A 223 5.06 24.73 -12.10
N VAL A 224 4.19 24.68 -13.11
CA VAL A 224 3.77 25.86 -13.88
C VAL A 224 3.02 26.85 -12.99
N LEU A 225 2.09 26.38 -12.14
CA LEU A 225 1.36 27.24 -11.20
C LEU A 225 2.31 27.93 -10.20
N ASP A 226 3.27 27.19 -9.63
CA ASP A 226 4.27 27.74 -8.71
C ASP A 226 5.12 28.83 -9.40
N MET A 227 5.50 28.62 -10.67
CA MET A 227 6.21 29.63 -11.46
C MET A 227 5.36 30.89 -11.70
N LEU A 228 4.06 30.73 -11.97
CA LEU A 228 3.14 31.86 -12.16
C LEU A 228 2.93 32.66 -10.87
N GLU A 229 2.88 31.99 -9.72
CA GLU A 229 2.79 32.65 -8.41
C GLU A 229 4.08 33.42 -8.09
N ALA A 230 5.25 32.81 -8.31
CA ALA A 230 6.55 33.46 -8.14
C ALA A 230 6.68 34.70 -9.04
N ARG A 231 6.26 34.61 -10.31
CA ARG A 231 6.23 35.75 -11.24
C ARG A 231 5.31 36.87 -10.73
N ARG A 232 4.14 36.51 -10.18
CA ARG A 232 3.20 37.48 -9.62
C ARG A 232 3.79 38.22 -8.42
N GLN A 233 4.47 37.50 -7.52
CA GLN A 233 5.14 38.07 -6.37
C GLN A 233 6.26 39.04 -6.79
N TRP A 234 7.10 38.62 -7.74
CA TRP A 234 8.18 39.45 -8.26
C TRP A 234 7.68 40.75 -8.92
N ILE A 235 6.59 40.69 -9.69
CA ILE A 235 5.96 41.89 -10.26
C ILE A 235 5.47 42.83 -9.16
N GLN A 236 4.91 42.30 -8.06
CA GLN A 236 4.48 43.14 -6.94
C GLN A 236 5.64 43.77 -6.19
N GLU A 237 6.74 43.04 -5.99
CA GLU A 237 7.96 43.60 -5.40
C GLU A 237 8.53 44.73 -6.25
N ILE A 238 8.59 44.55 -7.57
CA ILE A 238 9.03 45.60 -8.50
C ILE A 238 8.10 46.81 -8.44
N LYS A 239 6.78 46.61 -8.45
CA LYS A 239 5.82 47.73 -8.31
C LYS A 239 6.01 48.48 -7.00
N ASN A 240 6.27 47.76 -5.91
CA ASN A 240 6.55 48.39 -4.62
C ASN A 240 7.86 49.18 -4.64
N LEU A 241 8.92 48.66 -5.28
CA LEU A 241 10.18 49.39 -5.46
C LEU A 241 9.98 50.67 -6.29
N PHE A 242 9.30 50.59 -7.43
CA PHE A 242 9.00 51.78 -8.25
C PHE A 242 8.20 52.82 -7.47
N LYS A 243 7.25 52.38 -6.63
CA LYS A 243 6.46 53.28 -5.77
C LYS A 243 7.27 53.92 -4.64
N ILE A 244 8.37 53.30 -4.21
CA ILE A 244 9.30 53.89 -3.24
C ILE A 244 10.20 54.92 -3.90
N VAL A 245 10.60 54.69 -5.17
CA VAL A 245 11.49 55.59 -5.91
C VAL A 245 10.74 56.77 -6.54
N ASP A 246 9.46 56.62 -6.85
CA ASP A 246 8.58 57.69 -7.30
C ASP A 246 8.07 58.52 -6.10
N GLU A 247 8.96 59.36 -5.53
CA GLU A 247 8.62 60.24 -4.40
C GLU A 247 7.55 61.29 -4.76
N ARG A 248 7.39 61.61 -6.05
CA ARG A 248 6.47 62.64 -6.56
C ARG A 248 5.12 62.11 -6.99
N ASN A 249 4.98 60.78 -7.10
CA ASN A 249 3.79 60.07 -7.53
C ASN A 249 3.32 60.50 -8.93
N ASP A 250 4.27 60.85 -9.80
CA ASP A 250 4.04 61.35 -11.16
C ASP A 250 4.24 60.26 -12.23
N GLY A 251 4.66 59.06 -11.82
CA GLY A 251 4.88 57.91 -12.69
C GLY A 251 6.27 57.87 -13.34
N TYR A 252 7.18 58.78 -12.99
CA TYR A 252 8.56 58.80 -13.45
C TYR A 252 9.54 58.42 -12.34
N VAL A 253 10.71 57.89 -12.73
CA VAL A 253 11.77 57.51 -11.78
C VAL A 253 12.66 58.73 -11.57
N ASP A 254 12.69 59.25 -10.34
CA ASP A 254 13.59 60.35 -9.97
C ASP A 254 15.04 59.80 -9.91
N LEU A 255 15.79 60.00 -10.99
CA LEU A 255 17.24 59.81 -11.01
C LEU A 255 17.89 61.04 -10.35
N ALA A 256 18.48 60.85 -9.17
CA ALA A 256 19.32 61.84 -8.52
C ALA A 256 20.55 62.21 -9.36
#